data_AF-A0A7S1HFL2-F1
#
_entry.id   AF-A0A7S1HFL2-F1
#
_cell.length_a   1.000
_cell.length_b   1.000
_cell.length_c   1.000
_cell.angle_alpha   90.00
_cell.angle_beta   90.00
_cell.angle_gamma   90.00
#
_symmetry.space_group_name_H-M   'P 1'
#
loop_
_entity.id
_entity.type
_entity.pdbx_description
1 polymer ?
#
loop_
_entity_poly.entity_id
_entity_poly.type
_entity_poly.pdbx_seq_one_letter_code
_entity_poly.pdbx_strand_id
1 'polypeptide(L)'
;RNGEAAESRFSVMFGSCNKVNYEQPFWPIVQSHSPDLWIWMGDNVYADRKRTLQELPRAWMHSRQSGMNMLDFLFEPAPEQKLRALYDAQLAHPGYKAFLDTGVTVLGTWDDHDYGLNEGG
;
A
#
# COMPACT_ATOMS: atom_id res chain seq x y z
N ARG A 1 4.54 3.17 -51.01
CA ARG A 1 4.21 2.39 -49.78
C ARG A 1 3.98 3.42 -48.69
N ASN A 2 2.71 3.67 -48.35
CA ASN A 2 2.35 4.67 -47.35
C ASN A 2 2.65 4.06 -45.99
N GLY A 3 3.49 4.73 -45.20
CA GLY A 3 3.73 4.36 -43.81
C GLY A 3 2.51 4.75 -42.99
N GLU A 4 1.71 3.77 -42.59
CA GLU A 4 0.81 3.92 -41.46
C GLU A 4 1.65 4.30 -40.25
N ALA A 5 1.36 5.46 -39.65
CA ALA A 5 1.90 5.81 -38.35
C ALA A 5 1.45 4.70 -37.38
N ALA A 6 2.40 4.04 -36.72
CA ALA A 6 2.08 3.03 -35.72
C ALA A 6 1.17 3.66 -34.67
N GLU A 7 0.03 3.03 -34.40
CA GLU A 7 -0.93 3.50 -33.41
C GLU A 7 -0.22 3.69 -32.06
N SER A 8 -0.36 4.86 -31.45
CA SER A 8 0.27 5.14 -30.16
C SER A 8 -0.38 4.24 -29.10
N ARG A 9 0.36 3.23 -28.64
CA ARG A 9 -0.09 2.34 -27.58
C ARG A 9 0.10 3.02 -26.23
N PHE A 10 -0.98 3.09 -25.45
CA PHE A 10 -0.92 3.47 -24.03
C PHE A 10 -0.87 2.20 -23.18
N SER A 11 -0.01 2.19 -22.17
CA SER A 11 0.28 1.03 -21.33
C SER A 11 0.07 1.36 -19.85
N VAL A 12 -0.77 0.54 -19.21
CA VAL A 12 -1.08 0.65 -17.78
C VAL A 12 -0.59 -0.60 -17.09
N MET A 13 0.15 -0.42 -15.99
CA MET A 13 0.49 -1.49 -15.05
C MET A 13 -0.08 -1.15 -13.69
N PHE A 14 -0.36 -2.16 -12.88
CA PHE A 14 -0.93 -1.99 -11.55
C PHE A 14 -0.40 -3.03 -10.59
N GLY A 15 -0.49 -2.73 -9.29
CA GLY A 15 -0.07 -3.62 -8.22
C GLY A 15 -0.72 -3.27 -6.90
N SER A 16 -0.69 -4.22 -5.97
CA SER A 16 -1.22 -4.11 -4.61
C SER A 16 -0.38 -4.95 -3.65
N CYS A 17 -0.73 -4.92 -2.37
CA CYS A 17 -0.19 -5.82 -1.34
C CYS A 17 1.32 -5.70 -1.15
N ASN A 18 1.80 -4.47 -1.08
CA ASN A 18 3.22 -4.17 -1.00
C ASN A 18 3.68 -3.93 0.45
N LYS A 19 4.34 -4.95 1.02
CA LYS A 19 4.93 -4.86 2.36
C LYS A 19 6.29 -4.15 2.29
N VAL A 20 6.33 -2.89 2.73
CA VAL A 20 7.52 -2.01 2.69
C VAL A 20 8.76 -2.63 3.33
N ASN A 21 8.59 -3.51 4.32
CA ASN A 21 9.67 -4.19 5.03
C ASN A 21 10.18 -5.48 4.37
N TYR A 22 9.65 -5.85 3.21
CA TYR A 22 10.10 -7.00 2.42
C TYR A 22 10.88 -6.54 1.19
N GLU A 23 11.67 -7.45 0.62
CA GLU A 23 12.30 -7.22 -0.66
C GLU A 23 11.24 -7.04 -1.76
N GLN A 24 11.42 -6.04 -2.62
CA GLN A 24 10.52 -5.76 -3.75
C GLN A 24 11.26 -6.00 -5.09
N PRO A 25 11.49 -7.27 -5.49
CA PRO A 25 12.30 -7.61 -6.66
C PRO A 25 11.59 -7.35 -8.00
N PHE A 26 10.31 -6.95 -7.97
CA PHE A 26 9.50 -6.75 -9.16
C PHE A 26 9.72 -5.39 -9.85
N TRP A 27 10.29 -4.39 -9.17
CA TRP A 27 10.49 -3.05 -9.75
C TRP A 27 11.30 -3.04 -11.06
N PRO A 28 12.43 -3.78 -11.18
CA PRO A 28 13.14 -3.86 -12.46
C PRO A 28 12.29 -4.44 -13.59
N ILE A 29 11.39 -5.38 -13.28
CA ILE A 29 10.48 -5.99 -14.26
C ILE A 29 9.46 -4.95 -14.72
N VAL A 30 8.77 -4.29 -13.78
CA VAL A 30 7.80 -3.23 -14.09
C VAL A 30 8.46 -2.12 -14.90
N GLN A 31 9.65 -1.68 -14.50
CA GLN A 31 10.42 -0.67 -15.22
C GLN A 31 10.77 -1.08 -16.66
N SER A 32 11.11 -2.36 -16.88
CA SER A 32 11.46 -2.86 -18.22
C SER A 32 10.32 -2.77 -19.24
N HIS A 33 9.07 -2.69 -18.77
CA HIS A 33 7.89 -2.50 -19.62
C HIS A 33 7.64 -1.03 -19.98
N SER A 34 8.34 -0.08 -19.35
CA SER A 34 8.18 1.36 -19.59
C SER A 34 6.71 1.81 -19.62
N PRO A 35 5.92 1.53 -18.56
CA PRO A 35 4.50 1.88 -18.55
C PRO A 35 4.28 3.39 -18.58
N ASP A 36 3.21 3.83 -19.21
CA ASP A 36 2.78 5.23 -19.19
C ASP A 36 2.14 5.60 -17.83
N LEU A 37 1.51 4.62 -17.19
CA LEU A 37 0.80 4.77 -15.92
C LEU A 37 1.00 3.54 -15.03
N TRP A 38 1.35 3.78 -13.76
CA TRP A 38 1.27 2.82 -12.67
C TRP A 38 0.10 3.13 -11.75
N ILE A 39 -0.69 2.12 -11.41
CA ILE A 39 -1.82 2.23 -10.47
C ILE A 39 -1.57 1.32 -9.26
N TRP A 40 -1.43 1.94 -8.10
CA TRP A 40 -1.56 1.27 -6.81
C TRP A 40 -3.03 0.96 -6.53
N MET A 41 -3.37 -0.31 -6.34
CA MET A 41 -4.77 -0.71 -6.15
C MET A 41 -5.20 -0.83 -4.68
N GLY A 42 -4.29 -0.55 -3.73
CA GLY A 42 -4.53 -0.78 -2.31
C GLY A 42 -3.44 -1.62 -1.65
N ASP A 43 -3.45 -1.67 -0.32
CA ASP A 43 -2.39 -2.27 0.49
C ASP A 43 -1.01 -1.75 0.08
N ASN A 44 -0.91 -0.45 -0.14
CA ASN A 44 0.33 0.17 -0.60
C ASN A 44 1.37 0.17 0.53
N VAL A 45 0.86 0.25 1.76
CA VAL A 45 1.57 0.03 3.02
C VAL A 45 0.71 -0.83 3.95
N TYR A 46 1.38 -1.54 4.87
CA TYR A 46 0.70 -2.33 5.90
C TYR A 46 0.87 -1.69 7.27
N ALA A 47 -0.14 -0.94 7.71
CA ALA A 47 -0.06 -0.13 8.92
C ALA A 47 -0.64 -0.80 10.17
N ASP A 48 -1.15 -2.03 10.07
CA ASP A 48 -1.83 -2.72 11.17
C ASP A 48 -1.08 -2.62 12.48
N ARG A 49 -1.79 -2.18 13.51
CA ARG A 49 -1.26 -2.10 14.86
C ARG A 49 -1.98 -3.11 15.73
N LYS A 50 -1.22 -4.07 16.27
CA LYS A 50 -1.70 -4.90 17.37
C LYS A 50 -1.63 -4.11 18.67
N ARG A 51 -2.72 -4.11 19.42
CA ARG A 51 -2.75 -3.61 20.80
C ARG A 51 -1.74 -4.39 21.64
N THR A 52 -1.04 -3.67 22.50
CA THR A 52 -0.16 -4.27 23.50
C THR A 52 -0.96 -4.89 24.63
N LEU A 53 -0.36 -5.83 25.37
CA LEU A 53 -1.00 -6.45 26.55
C LEU A 53 -1.43 -5.41 27.59
N GLN A 54 -0.74 -4.27 27.67
CA GLN A 54 -1.08 -3.16 28.56
C GLN A 54 -2.33 -2.38 28.11
N GLU A 55 -2.63 -2.37 26.81
CA GLU A 55 -3.77 -1.65 26.23
C GLU A 55 -5.06 -2.49 26.25
N LEU A 56 -4.94 -3.83 26.27
CA LEU A 56 -6.08 -4.75 26.24
C LEU A 56 -7.11 -4.50 27.36
N PRO A 57 -6.74 -4.31 28.65
CA PRO A 57 -7.74 -4.12 29.72
C PRO A 57 -8.59 -2.87 29.55
N ARG A 58 -7.99 -1.77 29.05
CA ARG A 58 -8.74 -0.52 28.77
C ARG A 58 -9.65 -0.69 27.57
N ALA A 59 -9.14 -1.23 26.46
CA ALA A 59 -9.93 -1.44 25.26
C ALA A 59 -11.13 -2.37 25.53
N TRP A 60 -10.96 -3.41 26.35
CA TRP A 60 -12.02 -4.38 26.65
C TRP A 60 -13.16 -3.78 27.48
N MET A 61 -12.87 -2.82 28.38
CA MET A 61 -13.92 -2.09 29.10
C MET A 61 -14.78 -1.25 28.15
N HIS A 62 -14.21 -0.73 27.06
CA HIS A 62 -14.93 0.06 26.06
C HIS A 62 -15.64 -0.79 25.00
N SER A 63 -15.23 -2.05 24.79
CA SER A 63 -15.76 -2.91 23.71
C SER A 63 -16.94 -3.80 24.12
N ARG A 64 -17.49 -3.67 25.34
CA ARG A 64 -18.57 -4.55 25.86
C ARG A 64 -19.92 -4.42 25.12
N GLN A 65 -20.02 -3.60 24.08
CA GLN A 65 -21.26 -3.34 23.35
C GLN A 65 -21.22 -3.67 21.85
N SER A 66 -20.09 -4.12 21.28
CA SER A 66 -19.91 -4.09 19.82
C SER A 66 -20.02 -5.43 19.08
N GLY A 67 -20.20 -6.58 19.75
CA GLY A 67 -20.30 -7.88 19.06
C GLY A 67 -19.04 -8.28 18.27
N MET A 68 -17.92 -7.60 18.55
CA MET A 68 -16.66 -7.70 17.83
C MET A 68 -15.91 -8.99 18.20
N ASN A 69 -15.28 -9.64 17.22
CA ASN A 69 -14.53 -10.87 17.48
C ASN A 69 -13.17 -10.56 18.14
N MET A 70 -12.54 -11.57 18.74
CA MET A 70 -11.28 -11.37 19.46
C MET A 70 -10.14 -10.90 18.54
N LEU A 71 -10.11 -11.33 17.27
CA LEU A 71 -9.08 -10.91 16.32
C LEU A 71 -9.24 -9.42 15.98
N ASP A 72 -10.44 -8.95 15.64
CA ASP A 72 -10.69 -7.53 15.36
C ASP A 72 -10.35 -6.66 16.57
N PHE A 73 -10.62 -7.16 17.78
CA PHE A 73 -10.26 -6.50 19.02
C PHE A 73 -8.73 -6.39 19.24
N LEU A 74 -7.92 -7.25 18.63
CA LEU A 74 -6.47 -7.14 18.75
C LEU A 74 -5.90 -6.02 17.89
N PHE A 75 -6.63 -5.54 16.87
CA PHE A 75 -6.13 -4.52 15.95
C PHE A 75 -6.79 -3.17 16.18
N GLU A 76 -6.05 -2.11 15.88
CA GLU A 76 -6.55 -0.74 15.94
C GLU A 76 -5.91 0.13 14.87
N PRO A 77 -6.61 1.22 14.43
CA PRO A 77 -6.07 2.10 13.41
C PRO A 77 -4.69 2.61 13.79
N ALA A 78 -3.81 2.67 12.80
CA ALA A 78 -2.49 3.22 12.97
C ALA A 78 -2.54 4.74 13.22
N PRO A 79 -1.67 5.31 14.07
CA PRO A 79 -1.52 6.75 14.15
C PRO A 79 -0.96 7.30 12.83
N GLU A 80 -1.34 8.53 12.45
CA GLU A 80 -0.90 9.19 11.21
C GLU A 80 0.63 9.15 11.04
N GLN A 81 1.37 9.31 12.14
CA GLN A 81 2.84 9.30 12.10
C GLN A 81 3.39 7.94 11.64
N LYS A 82 2.73 6.82 11.99
CA LYS A 82 3.13 5.48 11.52
C LYS A 82 2.85 5.33 10.03
N LEU A 83 1.69 5.79 9.56
CA LEU A 83 1.34 5.78 8.14
C LEU A 83 2.35 6.59 7.32
N ARG A 84 2.63 7.83 7.76
CA ARG A 84 3.63 8.70 7.12
C ARG A 84 4.99 8.01 7.02
N ALA A 85 5.47 7.41 8.11
CA ALA A 85 6.75 6.72 8.11
C ALA A 85 6.79 5.52 7.14
N LEU A 86 5.69 4.78 6.99
CA LEU A 86 5.61 3.68 6.03
C LEU A 86 5.61 4.17 4.58
N TYR A 87 4.86 5.23 4.28
CA TYR A 87 4.87 5.85 2.95
C TYR A 87 6.24 6.45 2.61
N ASP A 88 6.87 7.15 3.55
CA ASP A 88 8.23 7.68 3.38
C ASP A 88 9.23 6.55 3.12
N ALA A 89 9.12 5.43 3.84
CA ALA A 89 9.95 4.25 3.62
C ALA A 89 9.70 3.60 2.26
N GLN A 90 8.45 3.54 1.80
CA GLN A 90 8.13 3.04 0.46
C GLN A 90 8.73 3.94 -0.63
N LEU A 91 8.56 5.25 -0.51
CA LEU A 91 9.14 6.24 -1.42
C LEU A 91 10.68 6.17 -1.45
N ALA A 92 11.30 5.84 -0.33
CA ALA A 92 12.74 5.66 -0.22
C ALA A 92 13.24 4.28 -0.70
N HIS A 93 12.35 3.31 -0.97
CA HIS A 93 12.76 1.98 -1.42
C HIS A 93 13.53 2.07 -2.75
N PRO A 94 14.79 1.57 -2.85
CA PRO A 94 15.64 1.84 -4.01
C PRO A 94 15.03 1.46 -5.36
N GLY A 95 14.35 0.31 -5.44
CA GLY A 95 13.67 -0.13 -6.66
C GLY A 95 12.49 0.76 -7.04
N TYR A 96 11.71 1.21 -6.05
CA TYR A 96 10.56 2.07 -6.31
C TYR A 96 11.02 3.49 -6.66
N LYS A 97 12.03 4.01 -5.94
CA LYS A 97 12.66 5.28 -6.27
C LYS A 97 13.21 5.29 -7.71
N ALA A 98 13.95 4.24 -8.10
CA ALA A 98 14.45 4.12 -9.47
C ALA A 98 13.33 4.07 -10.52
N PHE A 99 12.20 3.44 -10.18
CA PHE A 99 11.01 3.45 -11.00
C PHE A 99 10.37 4.84 -11.10
N LEU A 100 10.22 5.57 -9.99
CA LEU A 100 9.73 6.97 -9.98
C LEU A 100 10.64 7.92 -10.77
N ASP A 101 11.97 7.71 -10.69
CA ASP A 101 12.96 8.51 -11.40
C ASP A 101 12.84 8.36 -12.95
N THR A 102 12.06 7.39 -13.46
CA THR A 102 11.73 7.29 -14.89
C THR A 102 10.77 8.38 -15.38
N GLY A 103 10.07 9.06 -14.47
CA GLY A 103 9.00 10.01 -14.80
C GLY A 103 7.64 9.36 -15.08
N VAL A 104 7.47 8.07 -14.79
CA VAL A 104 6.17 7.37 -14.87
C VAL A 104 5.09 8.10 -14.05
N THR A 105 3.88 8.19 -14.59
CA THR A 105 2.75 8.70 -13.83
C THR A 105 2.31 7.65 -12.82
N VAL A 106 2.13 8.04 -11.55
CA VAL A 106 1.64 7.15 -10.49
C VAL A 106 0.31 7.65 -9.95
N LEU A 107 -0.69 6.77 -9.96
CA LEU A 107 -1.96 6.96 -9.27
C LEU A 107 -2.13 5.87 -8.21
N GLY A 108 -3.05 6.07 -7.28
CA GLY A 108 -3.34 5.05 -6.27
C GLY A 108 -4.70 5.21 -5.62
N THR A 109 -5.23 4.08 -5.17
CA THR A 109 -6.34 3.99 -4.20
C THR A 109 -5.81 3.41 -2.89
N TRP A 110 -6.66 3.39 -1.87
CA TRP A 110 -6.37 2.81 -0.55
C TRP A 110 -7.21 1.55 -0.33
N ASP A 111 -6.71 0.64 0.50
CA ASP A 111 -7.43 -0.50 1.06
C ASP A 111 -7.36 -0.49 2.60
N ASP A 112 -7.94 -1.50 3.25
CA ASP A 112 -8.08 -1.63 4.70
C ASP A 112 -6.75 -1.47 5.47
N HIS A 113 -5.67 -2.08 5.00
CA HIS A 113 -4.35 -1.99 5.61
C HIS A 113 -3.72 -0.59 5.52
N ASP A 114 -4.16 0.25 4.58
CA ASP A 114 -3.76 1.66 4.48
C ASP A 114 -4.41 2.53 5.58
N TYR A 115 -5.44 2.02 6.27
CA TYR A 115 -6.01 2.62 7.49
C TYR A 115 -5.48 1.97 8.79
N GLY A 116 -4.69 0.90 8.66
CA GLY A 116 -4.16 0.14 9.78
C GLY A 116 -5.21 -0.73 10.48
N LEU A 117 -6.28 -1.09 9.79
CA LEU A 117 -7.33 -1.98 10.26
C LEU A 117 -7.58 -3.06 9.21
N ASN A 118 -7.26 -4.32 9.54
CA ASN A 118 -7.71 -5.47 8.76
C ASN A 118 -9.25 -5.50 8.69
N GLU A 119 -9.81 -5.67 7.50
CA GLU A 119 -11.24 -5.63 7.17
C GLU A 119 -11.94 -4.29 7.47
N GLY A 120 -11.19 -3.18 7.46
CA GLY A 120 -11.71 -1.82 7.70
C GLY A 120 -12.42 -1.14 6.53
N GLY A 121 -12.75 -1.88 5.46
CA GLY A 121 -13.40 -1.41 4.23
C GLY A 121 -14.91 -1.29 4.29
#